data_AF-A0AA50Q8F5-F1
#
_entry.id   AF-A0AA50Q8F5-F1
#
_cell.length_a   1.000
_cell.length_b   1.000
_cell.length_c   1.000
_cell.angle_alpha   90.00
_cell.angle_beta   90.00
_cell.angle_gamma   90.00
#
_symmetry.space_group_name_H-M   'P 1'
#
loop_
_entity.id
_entity.type
_entity.pdbx_description
1 polymer ?
#
loop_
_entity_poly.entity_id
_entity_poly.type
_entity_poly.pdbx_seq_one_letter_code
_entity_poly.pdbx_strand_id
1 'polypeptide(L)' 'MKGLDYYKDLVPQGPLPVKAELTQLEAMTVLKAYDYGTETLSEDERHQLNCVIGKLKDQIWP' A
#
# COMPACT_ATOMS: atom_id res chain seq x y z
N MET A 1 -10.13 17.51 0.29
CA MET A 1 -9.75 16.07 0.33
C MET A 1 -11.01 15.27 0.59
N LYS A 2 -11.24 14.14 -0.11
CA LYS A 2 -12.42 13.30 0.16
C LYS A 2 -12.18 12.50 1.45
N GLY A 3 -13.18 12.39 2.31
CA GLY A 3 -13.10 11.56 3.52
C GLY A 3 -13.22 10.07 3.20
N LEU A 4 -13.00 9.21 4.21
CA LEU A 4 -13.11 7.75 4.04
C LEU A 4 -14.50 7.30 3.57
N ASP A 5 -15.56 8.05 3.90
CA ASP A 5 -16.92 7.73 3.47
C ASP A 5 -17.08 7.65 1.95
N TYR A 6 -16.33 8.45 1.19
CA TYR A 6 -16.34 8.37 -0.27
C TYR A 6 -15.86 7.01 -0.80
N TYR A 7 -14.94 6.36 -0.09
CA TYR A 7 -14.35 5.09 -0.52
C TYR A 7 -15.20 3.88 -0.11
N LYS A 8 -16.18 4.05 0.79
CA LYS A 8 -17.12 2.97 1.17
C LYS A 8 -17.94 2.50 -0.03
N ASP A 9 -18.25 3.40 -0.96
CA ASP A 9 -18.99 3.07 -2.18
C ASP A 9 -18.11 2.43 -3.26
N LEU A 10 -16.78 2.55 -3.12
CA LEU A 10 -15.80 2.00 -4.06
C LEU A 10 -15.32 0.61 -3.64
N VAL A 11 -15.27 0.32 -2.34
CA VAL A 11 -14.76 -0.94 -1.80
C VAL A 11 -15.91 -1.83 -1.34
N PRO A 12 -16.03 -3.07 -1.85
CA PRO A 12 -17.07 -4.00 -1.43
C PRO A 12 -17.07 -4.23 0.10
N GLN A 13 -18.25 -4.42 0.68
CA GLN A 13 -18.33 -4.84 2.08
C GLN A 13 -17.87 -6.29 2.24
N GLY A 14 -17.13 -6.56 3.33
CA GLY A 14 -16.62 -7.88 3.67
C GLY A 14 -15.12 -8.05 3.38
N PRO A 15 -14.57 -9.26 3.58
CA PRO A 15 -13.15 -9.53 3.34
C PRO A 15 -12.80 -9.35 1.87
N LEU A 16 -11.77 -8.56 1.58
CA LEU A 16 -11.23 -8.39 0.24
C LEU A 16 -9.85 -9.06 0.17
N PRO A 17 -9.71 -10.19 -0.55
CA PRO A 17 -8.43 -10.87 -0.66
C PRO A 17 -7.52 -10.10 -1.64
N VAL A 18 -6.57 -9.34 -1.09
CA VAL A 18 -5.53 -8.64 -1.86
C VAL A 18 -4.17 -9.30 -1.64
N LYS A 19 -3.36 -9.44 -2.68
CA LYS A 19 -2.01 -10.02 -2.62
C LYS A 19 -1.05 -9.24 -3.49
N ALA A 20 0.16 -8.94 -3.00
CA ALA A 20 1.19 -8.31 -3.81
C ALA A 20 2.39 -9.24 -3.93
N GLU A 21 2.87 -9.44 -5.17
CA GLU A 21 4.18 -10.02 -5.41
C GLU A 21 5.23 -8.93 -5.24
N LEU A 22 6.14 -9.14 -4.29
CA LEU A 22 7.15 -8.15 -3.91
C LEU A 22 8.52 -8.57 -4.39
N THR A 23 9.26 -7.61 -4.93
CA THR A 23 10.71 -7.72 -5.03
C THR A 23 11.32 -7.70 -3.64
N GLN A 24 12.60 -8.11 -3.54
CA GLN A 24 13.32 -8.05 -2.27
C GLN A 24 13.37 -6.64 -1.69
N LEU A 25 13.58 -5.63 -2.54
CA LEU A 25 13.65 -4.23 -2.12
C LEU A 25 12.31 -3.76 -1.54
N GLU A 26 11.21 -4.02 -2.24
CA GLU A 26 9.87 -3.69 -1.75
C GLU A 26 9.56 -4.38 -0.42
N ALA A 27 9.92 -5.65 -0.26
CA ALA A 27 9.72 -6.40 0.98
C ALA A 27 10.53 -5.79 2.14
N MET A 28 11.81 -5.44 1.90
CA MET A 28 12.64 -4.75 2.90
C MET A 28 12.07 -3.39 3.28
N THR A 29 11.58 -2.62 2.31
CA THR A 29 10.93 -1.33 2.55
C THR A 29 9.69 -1.49 3.41
N VAL A 30 8.82 -2.46 3.13
CA VAL A 30 7.63 -2.73 3.94
C VAL A 30 8.01 -3.06 5.38
N LEU A 31 9.02 -3.93 5.58
CA LEU A 31 9.50 -4.27 6.92
C LEU A 31 10.03 -3.05 7.66
N LYS A 32 10.92 -2.26 7.02
CA LYS A 32 11.47 -1.04 7.63
C LYS A 32 10.38 -0.03 7.98
N ALA A 33 9.40 0.17 7.09
CA ALA A 33 8.27 1.08 7.32
C ALA A 33 7.40 0.63 8.50
N TYR A 34 7.22 -0.69 8.67
CA TYR A 34 6.49 -1.27 9.79
C TYR A 34 7.25 -1.11 11.11
N ASP A 35 8.56 -1.39 11.10
CA ASP A 35 9.39 -1.38 12.31
C ASP A 35 9.69 0.04 12.81
N TYR A 36 9.90 1.00 11.89
CA TYR A 36 10.44 2.32 12.22
C TYR A 36 9.56 3.49 11.76
N GLY A 37 8.44 3.24 11.08
CA GLY A 37 7.58 4.30 10.55
C GLY A 37 7.98 4.80 9.16
N THR A 38 6.99 5.24 8.38
CA THR A 38 7.17 5.65 6.96
C THR A 38 8.01 6.91 6.79
N GLU A 39 8.10 7.75 7.82
CA GLU A 39 8.89 8.96 7.86
C GLU A 39 10.40 8.70 7.80
N THR A 40 10.82 7.50 8.20
CA THR A 40 12.24 7.07 8.20
C THR A 40 12.72 6.57 6.84
N LEU A 41 11.82 6.45 5.88
CA LEU A 41 12.15 6.00 4.54
C LEU A 41 12.85 7.11 3.74
N SER A 42 13.87 6.76 2.96
CA SER A 42 14.41 7.64 1.92
C SER A 42 13.36 7.91 0.82
N GLU A 43 13.63 8.83 -0.09
CA GLU A 43 12.74 9.09 -1.23
C GLU A 43 12.55 7.84 -2.10
N ASP A 44 13.64 7.14 -2.41
CA ASP A 44 13.60 5.89 -3.18
C ASP A 44 12.80 4.80 -2.44
N GLU A 45 13.00 4.66 -1.13
CA GLU A 45 12.24 3.69 -0.33
C GLU A 45 10.75 4.05 -0.29
N ARG A 46 10.39 5.34 -0.16
CA ARG A 46 8.97 5.77 -0.27
C ARG A 46 8.41 5.44 -1.64
N HIS A 47 9.18 5.59 -2.70
CA HIS A 47 8.77 5.20 -4.04
C HIS A 47 8.46 3.69 -4.09
N GLN A 48 9.32 2.83 -3.51
CA GLN A 48 9.06 1.39 -3.44
C GLN A 48 7.78 1.07 -2.64
N LEU A 49 7.56 1.73 -1.51
CA LEU A 49 6.32 1.56 -0.75
C LEU A 49 5.08 1.96 -1.57
N ASN A 50 5.17 3.05 -2.34
CA ASN A 50 4.10 3.48 -3.25
C ASN A 50 3.85 2.46 -4.37
N CYS A 51 4.88 1.79 -4.90
CA CYS A 51 4.72 0.70 -5.85
C CYS A 51 3.93 -0.47 -5.26
N VAL A 52 4.21 -0.85 -4.00
CA VAL A 52 3.44 -1.87 -3.28
C VAL A 52 1.98 -1.44 -3.11
N ILE A 53 1.74 -0.20 -2.68
CA ILE A 53 0.39 0.35 -2.55
C ILE A 53 -0.33 0.34 -3.91
N GLY A 54 0.36 0.67 -5.01
CA GLY A 54 -0.18 0.58 -6.37
C GLY A 54 -0.67 -0.82 -6.72
N LYS A 55 0.17 -1.84 -6.50
CA LYS A 55 -0.18 -3.26 -6.72
C LYS A 55 -1.42 -3.69 -5.94
N LEU A 56 -1.57 -3.21 -4.71
CA LEU A 56 -2.74 -3.49 -3.88
C LEU A 56 -3.97 -2.69 -4.36
N LYS A 57 -3.80 -1.40 -4.63
CA LYS A 57 -4.84 -0.49 -5.10
C LYS A 57 -5.49 -1.01 -6.38
N ASP A 58 -4.72 -1.55 -7.32
CA ASP A 58 -5.26 -2.08 -8.59
C ASP A 58 -6.16 -3.32 -8.39
N GLN A 59 -6.01 -4.05 -7.29
CA GLN A 59 -6.92 -5.15 -6.92
C GLN A 59 -8.15 -4.67 -6.14
N ILE A 60 -8.07 -3.52 -5.48
CA ILE A 60 -9.16 -2.91 -4.73
C ILE A 60 -10.11 -2.17 -5.67
N TRP A 61 -9.54 -1.30 -6.50
CA TRP A 61 -10.25 -0.45 -7.42
C TRP A 61 -9.35 -0.13 -8.62
N PRO A 62 -9.58 -0.73 -9.81
CA PRO A 62 -8.76 -0.50 -10.99
C PRO A 62 -8.79 0.98 -11.43
#